data_AF-A0A6A3HI04-F1
#
_entry.id   AF-A0A6A3HI04-F1
#
_cell.length_a   1.000
_cell.length_b   1.000
_cell.length_c   1.000
_cell.angle_alpha   90.00
_cell.angle_beta   90.00
_cell.angle_gamma   90.00
#
_symmetry.space_group_name_H-M   'P 1'
#
loop_
_entity.id
_entity.type
_entity.pdbx_description
1 polymer ?
#
loop_
_entity_poly.entity_id
_entity_poly.type
_entity_poly.pdbx_seq_one_letter_code
_entity_poly.pdbx_strand_id
1 'polypeptide(L)'
;IEVYCGAKAHLRTPIAKDNNSGEAAVLRNVNALCPPSLTSPWRLVITDRFYTSVKLALELLHRRVYLTGTIQTDRSGYAKNVIAK
;
A
#
# COMPACT_ATOMS: atom_id res chain seq x y z
N ILE A 1 -8.25 6.69 -9.94
CA ILE A 1 -8.06 6.86 -8.48
C ILE A 1 -9.34 6.41 -7.80
N GLU A 2 -9.25 5.47 -6.87
CA GLU A 2 -10.36 5.03 -6.03
C GLU A 2 -10.68 6.11 -4.98
N VAL A 3 -11.96 6.46 -4.84
CA VAL A 3 -12.44 7.41 -3.82
C VAL A 3 -12.94 6.63 -2.61
N TYR A 4 -12.48 7.03 -1.42
CA TYR A 4 -13.01 6.49 -0.17
C TYR A 4 -14.36 7.13 0.16
N CYS A 5 -15.41 6.31 0.21
CA CYS A 5 -16.78 6.77 0.46
C CYS A 5 -17.28 6.43 1.88
N GLY A 6 -16.39 6.26 2.86
CA GLY A 6 -16.76 5.83 4.21
C GLY A 6 -16.90 4.31 4.37
N ALA A 7 -17.31 3.89 5.57
CA ALA A 7 -17.48 2.49 5.90
C ALA A 7 -18.60 1.87 5.03
N LYS A 8 -18.25 0.86 4.25
CA LYS A 8 -19.17 0.24 3.27
C LYS A 8 -20.12 -0.78 3.90
N ALA A 9 -20.64 -0.49 5.11
CA ALA A 9 -21.54 -1.37 5.87
C ALA A 9 -22.87 -1.68 5.16
N HIS A 10 -23.26 -0.85 4.18
CA HIS A 10 -24.48 -1.02 3.39
C HIS A 10 -24.32 -1.89 2.14
N LEU A 11 -23.11 -2.37 1.81
CA LEU A 11 -22.92 -3.24 0.66
C LEU A 11 -23.50 -4.64 0.93
N ARG A 12 -24.36 -5.12 0.01
CA ARG A 12 -24.94 -6.49 0.06
C ARG A 12 -23.89 -7.59 0.00
N THR A 13 -22.72 -7.31 -0.56
CA THR A 13 -21.61 -8.25 -0.69
C THR A 13 -20.47 -7.82 0.24
N PRO A 14 -20.05 -8.66 1.20
CA PRO A 14 -18.88 -8.37 2.01
C PRO A 14 -17.65 -8.19 1.11
N ILE A 15 -16.93 -7.10 1.28
CA ILE A 15 -15.61 -6.94 0.64
C ILE A 15 -14.66 -7.91 1.34
N ALA A 16 -13.89 -8.67 0.55
CA ALA A 16 -12.85 -9.53 1.08
C ALA A 16 -11.96 -8.74 2.06
N LYS A 17 -11.66 -9.33 3.22
CA LYS A 17 -10.97 -8.62 4.32
C LYS A 17 -9.62 -8.04 3.90
N ASP A 18 -8.95 -8.65 2.92
CA ASP A 18 -7.67 -8.17 2.37
C ASP A 18 -7.81 -6.86 1.56
N ASN A 19 -8.92 -6.72 0.83
CA ASN A 19 -9.22 -5.60 -0.06
C ASN A 19 -9.55 -4.31 0.69
N ASN A 20 -9.85 -4.41 1.98
CA ASN A 20 -10.15 -3.27 2.85
C ASN A 20 -8.91 -2.72 3.58
N SER A 21 -7.71 -3.22 3.30
CA SER A 21 -6.48 -2.63 3.82
C SER A 21 -6.07 -1.39 3.03
N GLY A 22 -5.41 -0.43 3.71
CA GLY A 22 -4.85 0.75 3.06
C GLY A 22 -3.83 0.35 1.99
N GLU A 23 -2.98 -0.64 2.29
CA GLU A 23 -1.97 -1.13 1.35
C GLU A 23 -2.57 -1.70 0.06
N ALA A 24 -3.68 -2.43 0.16
CA ALA A 24 -4.38 -2.94 -1.03
C ALA A 24 -4.93 -1.78 -1.89
N ALA A 25 -5.41 -0.71 -1.28
CA ALA A 25 -5.86 0.48 -2.00
C ALA A 25 -4.71 1.15 -2.76
N VAL A 26 -3.52 1.26 -2.15
CA VAL A 26 -2.33 1.76 -2.86
C VAL A 26 -2.02 0.90 -4.08
N LEU A 27 -1.97 -0.43 -3.90
CA LEU A 27 -1.62 -1.34 -4.99
C LEU A 27 -2.59 -1.25 -6.17
N ARG A 28 -3.91 -1.18 -5.90
CA ARG A 28 -4.94 -0.99 -6.95
C ARG A 28 -4.77 0.34 -7.67
N ASN A 29 -4.58 1.43 -6.93
CA ASN A 29 -4.39 2.76 -7.51
C ASN A 29 -3.12 2.84 -8.35
N VAL A 30 -2.01 2.30 -7.85
CA VAL A 30 -0.75 2.24 -8.59
C VAL A 30 -0.90 1.39 -9.85
N ASN A 31 -1.56 0.22 -9.79
CA ASN A 31 -1.77 -0.60 -10.98
C ASN A 31 -2.65 0.08 -12.03
N ALA A 32 -3.66 0.84 -11.61
CA ALA A 32 -4.53 1.58 -12.53
C ALA A 32 -3.79 2.74 -13.21
N LEU A 33 -2.89 3.42 -12.51
CA LEU A 33 -2.12 4.57 -13.02
C LEU A 33 -0.84 4.15 -13.76
N CYS A 34 -0.23 3.05 -13.30
CA CYS A 34 1.05 2.53 -13.72
C CYS A 34 0.94 1.01 -13.90
N PRO A 35 0.33 0.53 -14.99
CA PRO A 35 0.20 -0.90 -15.24
C PRO A 35 1.57 -1.60 -15.18
N PRO A 36 1.66 -2.80 -14.57
CA PRO A 36 2.91 -3.54 -14.49
C PRO A 36 3.46 -3.84 -15.88
N SER A 37 4.72 -3.50 -16.12
CA SER A 37 5.45 -3.87 -17.33
C SER A 37 6.93 -4.04 -17.02
N LEU A 38 7.54 -5.05 -17.63
CA LEU A 38 8.98 -5.30 -17.53
C LEU A 38 9.82 -4.17 -18.14
N THR A 39 9.24 -3.38 -19.05
CA THR A 39 9.90 -2.23 -19.69
C THR A 39 9.51 -0.89 -19.08
N SER A 40 8.63 -0.88 -18.06
CA SER A 40 8.25 0.37 -17.41
C SER A 40 9.45 1.03 -16.74
N PRO A 41 9.56 2.37 -16.83
CA PRO A 41 10.56 3.10 -16.05
C PRO A 41 10.30 2.92 -14.56
N TRP A 42 11.36 3.03 -13.76
CA TRP A 42 11.25 3.04 -12.31
C TRP A 42 10.50 4.28 -11.84
N ARG A 43 9.61 4.12 -10.85
CA ARG A 43 8.81 5.22 -10.27
C ARG A 43 8.98 5.27 -8.75
N LEU A 44 8.68 6.42 -8.16
CA LEU A 44 8.64 6.61 -6.72
C LEU A 44 7.21 6.92 -6.29
N VAL A 45 6.71 6.20 -5.29
CA VAL A 45 5.45 6.48 -4.60
C VAL A 45 5.78 6.94 -3.18
N ILE A 46 5.19 8.08 -2.80
CA ILE A 46 5.30 8.63 -1.45
C ILE A 46 3.98 8.40 -0.73
N THR A 47 4.01 7.76 0.43
CA THR A 47 2.82 7.47 1.24
C THR A 47 2.97 7.96 2.67
N ASP A 48 1.85 8.26 3.32
CA ASP A 48 1.84 8.47 4.77
C ASP A 48 1.91 7.15 5.56
N ARG A 49 1.99 7.25 6.89
CA ARG A 49 2.13 6.11 7.80
C ARG A 49 1.02 5.08 7.75
N PHE A 50 -0.21 5.46 7.40
CA PHE A 50 -1.34 4.54 7.35
C PHE A 50 -1.24 3.57 6.15
N TYR A 51 -0.63 4.01 5.06
CA TYR A 51 -0.51 3.23 3.83
C TYR A 51 0.84 2.53 3.68
N THR A 52 1.85 2.94 4.43
CA THR A 52 3.20 2.39 4.32
C THR A 52 3.36 1.11 5.14
N SER A 53 3.82 0.04 4.52
CA SER A 53 4.27 -1.18 5.21
C SER A 53 5.42 -1.86 4.46
N VAL A 54 6.19 -2.70 5.16
CA VAL A 54 7.30 -3.46 4.55
C VAL A 54 6.79 -4.42 3.47
N LYS A 55 5.63 -5.04 3.70
CA LYS A 55 4.98 -5.91 2.70
C LYS A 55 4.65 -5.13 1.42
N LEU A 56 4.07 -3.93 1.55
CA LEU A 56 3.76 -3.09 0.40
C LEU A 56 5.03 -2.68 -0.36
N ALA A 57 6.11 -2.34 0.34
CA ALA A 57 7.38 -1.98 -0.28
C ALA A 57 7.93 -3.12 -1.17
N LEU A 58 7.86 -4.37 -0.69
CA LEU A 58 8.29 -5.53 -1.46
C LEU A 58 7.39 -5.78 -2.68
N GLU A 59 6.07 -5.67 -2.53
CA GLU A 59 5.12 -5.81 -3.65
C GLU A 59 5.35 -4.76 -4.75
N LEU A 60 5.63 -3.51 -4.36
CA LEU A 60 5.92 -2.41 -5.29
C LEU A 60 7.29 -2.57 -5.95
N LEU A 61 8.30 -3.08 -5.22
CA LEU A 61 9.63 -3.34 -5.76
C LEU A 61 9.58 -4.34 -6.93
N HIS A 62 8.81 -5.43 -6.79
CA HIS A 62 8.59 -6.39 -7.88
C HIS A 62 7.92 -5.77 -9.12
N ARG A 63 7.25 -4.61 -8.96
CA ARG A 63 6.58 -3.86 -10.02
C ARG A 63 7.39 -2.68 -10.54
N ARG A 64 8.68 -2.60 -10.17
CA ARG A 64 9.58 -1.48 -10.50
C ARG A 64 9.13 -0.13 -9.91
N VAL A 65 8.55 -0.16 -8.71
CA VAL A 65 8.10 1.04 -7.99
C VAL A 65 8.79 1.09 -6.61
N TYR A 66 9.51 2.16 -6.34
CA TYR A 66 10.03 2.47 -5.02
C TYR A 66 8.93 3.04 -4.12
N LEU A 67 8.99 2.71 -2.84
CA LEU A 67 8.11 3.27 -1.80
C LEU A 67 8.94 4.08 -0.82
N THR A 68 8.50 5.29 -0.52
CA THR A 68 9.02 6.10 0.58
C THR A 68 7.88 6.66 1.41
N GLY A 69 8.11 6.83 2.70
CA GLY A 69 7.07 7.26 3.62
C GLY A 69 7.48 7.04 5.07
N THR A 70 6.61 7.48 5.96
CA THR A 70 6.69 7.10 7.37
C THR A 70 5.96 5.77 7.56
N ILE A 71 6.29 4.98 8.58
CA ILE A 71 5.65 3.69 8.87
C ILE A 71 5.20 3.69 10.33
N GLN A 72 4.04 3.11 10.64
CA GLN A 72 3.63 2.93 12.03
C GLN A 72 4.50 1.86 12.68
N THR A 73 4.93 2.10 13.92
CA THR A 73 5.84 1.22 14.68
C THR A 73 5.21 -0.11 15.07
N ASP A 74 3.88 -0.22 15.02
CA ASP A 74 3.09 -1.43 15.30
C ASP A 74 2.83 -2.30 14.05
N ARG A 75 3.31 -1.89 12.87
CA ARG A 75 3.13 -2.65 11.63
C ARG A 75 3.97 -3.93 11.61
N SER A 76 3.38 -4.98 11.03
CA SER A 76 4.11 -6.21 10.72
C SER A 76 5.29 -5.92 9.78
N GLY A 77 6.46 -6.46 10.14
CA GLY A 77 7.72 -6.22 9.43
C GLY A 77 8.49 -4.99 9.90
N TYR A 78 7.93 -4.15 10.78
CA TYR A 78 8.70 -3.07 11.40
C TYR A 78 9.79 -3.65 12.32
N ALA A 79 11.02 -3.17 12.15
CA ALA A 79 12.18 -3.67 12.88
C ALA A 79 12.16 -3.14 14.32
N LYS A 80 11.99 -4.03 15.31
CA LYS A 80 11.83 -3.64 16.72
C LYS A 80 13.04 -2.92 17.31
N ASN A 81 14.23 -3.19 16.77
CA ASN A 81 15.48 -2.54 17.17
C ASN A 81 15.62 -1.09 16.64
N VAL A 82 14.72 -0.64 15.77
CA VAL A 82 14.71 0.74 15.22
C VAL A 82 13.83 1.67 16.06
N ILE A 83 12.99 1.14 16.96
CA ILE A 83 12.17 1.95 17.87
C ILE A 83 13.12 2.70 18.82
N ALA A 84 13.15 4.02 18.72
CA ALA A 84 13.81 4.86 19.71
C ALA A 84 13.14 4.63 21.08
N LYS A 85 13.95 4.29 22.09
CA LYS A 85 13.48 4.16 23.47
C LYS A 85 13.17 5.51 24.08
#